data_AF-A0A418ER47-F1
#
_entry.id   AF-A0A418ER47-F1
#
_cell.length_a   1.000
_cell.length_b   1.000
_cell.length_c   1.000
_cell.angle_alpha   90.00
_cell.angle_beta   90.00
_cell.angle_gamma   90.00
#
_symmetry.space_group_name_H-M   'P 1'
#
loop_
_entity.id
_entity.type
_entity.pdbx_description
1 polymer ?
#
loop_
_entity_poly.entity_id
_entity_poly.type
_entity_poly.pdbx_seq_one_letter_code
_entity_poly.pdbx_strand_id
1 'polypeptide(L)'
;MDKNAWFVEDVYRASKASASFAASFVGKKIVIVLDNAPSHSQTEQRVASHDNLVLLRLGPYSPMLNPIALKAKIKGRMRLLEDAATESLPCITQSLVLLEAMFCQRNIEKALNLENMHYGK
;
A
#
# COMPACT_ATOMS: atom_id res chain seq x y z
N MET A 1 15.70 2.26 13.83
CA MET A 1 15.07 1.53 12.71
C MET A 1 13.79 0.79 13.14
N ASP A 2 13.52 0.58 14.43
CA ASP A 2 12.25 -0.02 14.93
C ASP A 2 10.99 0.79 14.64
N LYS A 3 11.15 2.05 14.21
CA LYS A 3 10.06 2.93 13.81
C LYS A 3 9.17 2.30 12.72
N ASN A 4 9.74 1.57 11.76
CA ASN A 4 8.96 0.96 10.67
C ASN A 4 8.14 -0.23 11.14
N ALA A 5 8.71 -1.08 12.00
CA ALA A 5 7.98 -2.21 12.58
C ALA A 5 6.86 -1.71 13.50
N TRP A 6 7.15 -0.72 14.34
CA TRP A 6 6.14 -0.04 15.16
C TRP A 6 5.03 0.60 14.30
N PHE A 7 5.39 1.25 13.20
CA PHE A 7 4.41 1.86 12.30
C PHE A 7 3.52 0.81 11.61
N VAL A 8 4.08 -0.34 11.22
CA VAL A 8 3.31 -1.47 10.68
C VAL A 8 2.31 -1.99 11.71
N GLU A 9 2.73 -2.12 12.98
CA GLU A 9 1.84 -2.50 14.08
C GLU A 9 0.70 -1.49 14.29
N ASP A 10 1.02 -0.21 14.24
CA ASP A 10 0.03 0.85 14.42
C ASP A 10 -1.03 0.83 13.30
N VAL A 11 -0.59 0.69 12.04
CA VAL A 11 -1.48 0.53 10.88
C VAL A 11 -2.33 -0.74 10.99
N TYR A 12 -1.74 -1.86 11.42
CA TYR A 12 -2.46 -3.12 11.63
C TYR A 12 -3.57 -2.95 12.68
N ARG A 13 -3.25 -2.35 13.84
CA ARG A 13 -4.21 -2.09 14.92
C ARG A 13 -5.32 -1.14 14.49
N ALA A 14 -4.96 -0.03 13.84
CA ALA A 14 -5.92 0.94 13.32
C ALA A 14 -6.86 0.30 12.29
N SER A 15 -6.33 -0.56 11.40
CA SER A 15 -7.13 -1.29 10.42
C SER A 15 -8.14 -2.21 11.11
N LYS A 16 -7.73 -2.99 12.11
CA LYS A 16 -8.61 -3.90 12.87
C LYS A 16 -9.68 -3.16 13.67
N ALA A 17 -9.37 -1.98 14.18
CA ALA A 17 -10.29 -1.13 14.94
C ALA A 17 -11.30 -0.37 14.05
N SER A 18 -11.08 -0.33 12.73
CA SER A 18 -11.94 0.41 11.82
C SER A 18 -13.34 -0.21 11.68
N ALA A 19 -14.37 0.64 11.57
CA ALA A 19 -15.75 0.22 11.35
C ALA A 19 -15.90 -0.59 10.05
N SER A 20 -15.17 -0.22 8.99
CA SER A 20 -15.15 -0.95 7.73
C SER A 20 -14.65 -2.39 7.91
N PHE A 21 -13.59 -2.58 8.71
CA PHE A 21 -13.07 -3.91 9.00
C PHE A 21 -14.10 -4.75 9.77
N ALA A 22 -14.69 -4.17 10.82
CA ALA A 22 -15.73 -4.83 11.61
C ALA A 22 -16.97 -5.20 10.77
N ALA A 23 -17.35 -4.36 9.81
CA ALA A 23 -18.54 -4.57 8.99
C ALA A 23 -18.34 -5.59 7.85
N SER A 24 -17.14 -5.67 7.25
CA SER A 24 -16.99 -6.38 5.97
C SER A 24 -15.72 -7.21 5.81
N PHE A 25 -14.77 -7.12 6.75
CA PHE A 25 -13.47 -7.79 6.63
C PHE A 25 -13.10 -8.68 7.84
N VAL A 26 -14.04 -8.91 8.76
CA VAL A 26 -13.86 -9.88 9.85
C VAL A 26 -13.50 -11.26 9.28
N GLY A 27 -12.48 -11.90 9.86
CA GLY A 27 -11.94 -13.18 9.39
C GLY A 27 -11.06 -13.10 8.13
N LYS A 28 -10.91 -11.93 7.51
CA LYS A 28 -9.98 -11.73 6.39
C LYS A 28 -8.57 -11.39 6.90
N LYS A 29 -7.56 -11.70 6.09
CA LYS A 29 -6.17 -11.30 6.33
C LYS A 29 -5.98 -9.82 5.96
N ILE A 30 -5.18 -9.12 6.75
CA ILE A 30 -4.67 -7.78 6.43
C ILE A 30 -3.34 -7.97 5.71
N VAL A 31 -3.22 -7.37 4.53
CA VAL A 31 -1.99 -7.39 3.73
C VAL A 31 -1.39 -5.99 3.73
N ILE A 32 -0.14 -5.85 4.15
CA ILE A 32 0.61 -4.60 4.06
C ILE A 32 1.68 -4.77 2.99
N VAL A 33 1.64 -3.89 1.98
CA VAL A 33 2.57 -3.91 0.85
C VAL A 33 3.72 -2.94 1.11
N LEU A 34 4.95 -3.44 1.06
CA LEU A 34 6.18 -2.68 1.22
C LEU A 34 6.90 -2.61 -0.13
N ASP A 35 7.39 -1.43 -0.50
CA ASP A 35 8.33 -1.34 -1.61
C ASP A 35 9.72 -1.87 -1.20
N ASN A 36 10.62 -1.98 -2.17
CA ASN A 36 11.94 -2.53 -1.91
C ASN A 36 12.97 -1.51 -1.39
N ALA A 37 12.55 -0.39 -0.78
CA ALA A 37 13.50 0.59 -0.27
C ALA A 37 14.40 -0.02 0.84
N PRO A 38 15.69 0.39 0.92
CA PRO A 38 16.62 -0.12 1.93
C PRO A 38 16.12 0.06 3.37
N SER A 39 15.37 1.13 3.64
CA SER A 39 14.73 1.41 4.92
C SER A 39 13.75 0.32 5.35
N HIS A 40 13.18 -0.44 4.42
CA HIS A 40 12.25 -1.52 4.72
C HIS A 40 12.95 -2.86 4.94
N SER A 41 14.22 -3.04 4.57
CA SER A 41 14.91 -4.34 4.47
C SER A 41 14.83 -5.27 5.69
N GLN A 42 14.55 -4.74 6.87
CA GLN A 42 14.44 -5.50 8.13
C GLN A 42 13.05 -5.47 8.75
N THR A 43 12.07 -4.85 8.09
CA THR A 43 10.72 -4.64 8.66
C THR A 43 10.04 -5.97 8.92
N GLU A 44 10.11 -6.89 7.98
CA GLU A 44 9.46 -8.20 8.06
C GLU A 44 10.00 -9.08 9.19
N GLN A 45 11.27 -8.91 9.53
CA GLN A 45 11.90 -9.66 10.62
C GLN A 45 11.58 -9.09 12.01
N ARG A 46 11.16 -7.83 12.08
CA ARG A 46 10.97 -7.08 13.33
C ARG A 46 9.50 -6.89 13.71
N VAL A 47 8.57 -7.05 12.77
CA VAL A 47 7.12 -6.97 13.03
C VAL A 47 6.67 -8.21 13.80
N ALA A 48 5.75 -8.04 14.74
CA ALA A 48 5.26 -9.18 15.51
C ALA A 48 4.43 -10.10 14.61
N SER A 49 4.54 -11.40 14.86
CA SER A 49 3.75 -12.39 14.11
C SER A 49 2.28 -12.29 14.50
N HIS A 50 1.41 -12.27 13.50
CA HIS A 50 -0.04 -12.32 13.67
C HIS A 50 -0.63 -13.28 12.63
N ASP A 51 -1.57 -14.14 13.05
CA ASP A 51 -2.16 -15.17 12.18
C ASP A 51 -2.86 -14.61 10.92
N ASN A 52 -3.31 -13.36 11.01
CA ASN A 52 -4.07 -12.66 9.99
C ASN A 52 -3.34 -11.42 9.43
N LEU A 53 -2.02 -11.30 9.62
CA LEU A 53 -1.19 -10.27 8.98
C LEU A 53 -0.26 -10.90 7.94
N VAL A 54 -0.19 -10.30 6.76
CA VAL A 54 0.75 -10.69 5.69
C VAL A 54 1.52 -9.45 5.27
N LEU A 55 2.85 -9.54 5.29
CA LEU A 55 3.72 -8.51 4.73
C LEU A 55 4.15 -8.94 3.33
N LEU A 56 3.83 -8.14 2.33
CA LEU A 56 4.18 -8.39 0.94
C LEU A 56 5.25 -7.40 0.50
N ARG A 57 6.45 -7.89 0.19
CA ARG A 57 7.52 -7.08 -0.41
C ARG A 57 7.43 -7.12 -1.92
N LEU A 58 7.43 -5.94 -2.53
CA LEU A 58 7.52 -5.82 -3.98
C LEU A 58 8.95 -6.06 -4.47
N GLY A 59 9.08 -6.63 -5.67
CA GLY A 59 10.36 -6.77 -6.33
C GLY A 59 11.02 -5.41 -6.63
N PRO A 60 12.36 -5.37 -6.81
CA PRO A 60 13.04 -4.18 -7.29
C PRO A 60 12.37 -3.61 -8.56
N TYR A 61 12.41 -2.29 -8.71
CA TYR A 61 11.93 -1.59 -9.91
C TYR A 61 10.50 -1.95 -10.34
N SER A 62 9.63 -2.31 -9.39
CA SER A 62 8.22 -2.67 -9.65
C SER A 62 7.20 -1.63 -9.16
N PRO A 63 7.35 -0.32 -9.46
CA PRO A 63 6.42 0.71 -9.00
C PRO A 63 5.00 0.53 -9.55
N MET A 64 4.84 -0.18 -10.67
CA MET A 64 3.55 -0.55 -11.27
C MET A 64 2.70 -1.44 -10.36
N LEU A 65 3.35 -2.11 -9.41
CA LEU A 65 2.73 -3.04 -8.46
C LEU A 65 2.50 -2.40 -7.08
N ASN A 66 2.79 -1.11 -6.93
CA ASN A 66 2.53 -0.36 -5.71
C ASN A 66 1.28 0.53 -5.89
N PRO A 67 0.14 0.20 -5.26
CA PRO A 67 -1.09 0.99 -5.37
C PRO A 67 -0.93 2.46 -4.93
N ILE A 68 0.08 2.75 -4.08
CA ILE A 68 0.33 4.11 -3.57
C ILE A 68 1.23 4.90 -4.52
N ALA A 69 2.02 4.24 -5.36
CA ALA A 69 2.93 4.91 -6.29
C ALA A 69 2.17 5.74 -7.35
N LEU A 70 0.89 5.43 -7.64
CA LEU A 70 0.05 6.24 -8.56
C LEU A 70 -0.08 7.71 -8.11
N LYS A 71 0.14 7.99 -6.83
CA LYS A 71 0.24 9.35 -6.29
C LYS A 71 1.44 10.15 -6.82
N ALA A 72 2.34 9.56 -7.61
CA ALA A 72 3.44 10.26 -8.28
C ALA A 72 2.97 11.45 -9.15
N LYS A 73 1.72 11.45 -9.63
CA LYS A 73 1.11 12.60 -10.33
C LYS A 73 1.00 13.87 -9.47
N ILE A 74 1.13 13.74 -8.15
CA ILE A 74 1.02 14.83 -7.17
C ILE A 74 2.42 15.39 -6.80
N LYS A 75 3.52 14.68 -7.12
CA LYS A 75 4.85 14.80 -6.50
C LYS A 75 5.73 15.98 -6.95
N GLY A 76 5.14 17.15 -7.23
CA GLY A 76 5.84 18.31 -7.79
C GLY A 76 6.61 19.22 -6.81
N ARG A 77 6.07 19.61 -5.64
CA ARG A 77 6.71 20.63 -4.74
C ARG A 77 6.34 20.45 -3.25
N MET A 78 7.34 20.39 -2.36
CA MET A 78 7.26 20.04 -0.92
C MET A 78 6.77 21.14 0.05
N ARG A 79 5.55 21.65 -0.11
CA ARG A 79 4.78 22.27 1.00
C ARG A 79 3.29 22.29 0.66
N LEU A 80 3.00 22.65 -0.58
CA LEU A 80 1.70 22.44 -1.23
C LEU A 80 1.25 20.97 -1.20
N LEU A 81 2.19 20.03 -1.09
CA LEU A 81 1.93 18.60 -0.98
C LEU A 81 1.35 18.17 0.36
N GLU A 82 1.69 18.83 1.47
CA GLU A 82 1.12 18.50 2.79
C GLU A 82 -0.33 19.01 2.87
N ASP A 83 -0.56 20.23 2.40
CA ASP A 83 -1.91 20.80 2.28
C ASP A 83 -2.74 20.01 1.27
N ALA A 84 -2.21 19.73 0.07
CA ALA A 84 -2.90 18.92 -0.91
C ALA A 84 -3.10 17.47 -0.44
N ALA A 85 -2.18 16.89 0.33
CA ALA A 85 -2.39 15.58 0.94
C ALA A 85 -3.52 15.66 1.97
N THR A 86 -3.53 16.67 2.82
CA THR A 86 -4.58 16.89 3.83
C THR A 86 -5.95 17.10 3.18
N GLU A 87 -6.02 17.87 2.09
CA GLU A 87 -7.25 18.11 1.32
C GLU A 87 -7.66 16.91 0.45
N SER A 88 -6.71 16.12 -0.06
CA SER A 88 -7.00 14.98 -0.92
C SER A 88 -7.28 13.69 -0.15
N LEU A 89 -6.81 13.55 1.09
CA LEU A 89 -7.07 12.39 1.95
C LEU A 89 -8.58 12.11 2.11
N PRO A 90 -9.45 13.11 2.38
CA PRO A 90 -10.90 12.93 2.38
C PRO A 90 -11.48 12.48 1.04
N CYS A 91 -10.83 12.79 -0.08
CA CYS A 91 -11.26 12.43 -1.42
C CYS A 91 -10.82 11.01 -1.83
N ILE A 92 -10.03 10.31 -1.02
CA ILE A 92 -9.68 8.90 -1.25
C ILE A 92 -10.87 8.05 -0.83
N THR A 93 -11.77 7.81 -1.79
CA THR A 93 -12.93 6.95 -1.61
C THR A 93 -12.53 5.47 -1.67
N GLN A 94 -13.36 4.60 -1.09
CA GLN A 94 -13.19 3.14 -1.23
C GLN A 94 -13.15 2.70 -2.71
N SER A 95 -13.96 3.32 -3.57
CA SER A 95 -13.98 3.03 -5.01
C SER A 95 -12.64 3.35 -5.69
N LEU A 96 -12.00 4.47 -5.32
CA LEU A 96 -10.67 4.81 -5.81
C LEU A 96 -9.64 3.75 -5.40
N VAL A 97 -9.64 3.34 -4.13
CA VAL A 97 -8.72 2.31 -3.61
C VAL A 97 -8.92 0.96 -4.32
N LEU A 98 -10.18 0.57 -4.59
CA LEU A 98 -10.48 -0.66 -5.32
C LEU A 98 -10.00 -0.60 -6.77
N LEU A 99 -10.12 0.55 -7.45
CA LEU A 99 -9.60 0.73 -8.80
C LEU A 99 -8.07 0.57 -8.84
N GLU A 100 -7.37 1.12 -7.85
CA GLU A 100 -5.91 0.95 -7.73
C GLU A 100 -5.51 -0.50 -7.49
N ALA A 101 -6.23 -1.21 -6.61
CA ALA A 101 -5.98 -2.63 -6.38
C ALA A 101 -6.19 -3.46 -7.67
N MET A 102 -7.26 -3.19 -8.42
CA MET A 102 -7.50 -3.84 -9.72
C MET A 102 -6.47 -3.45 -10.78
N PHE A 103 -5.91 -2.24 -10.73
CA PHE A 103 -4.81 -1.85 -11.60
C PHE A 103 -3.55 -2.68 -11.32
N CYS A 104 -3.16 -2.83 -10.04
CA CYS A 104 -2.03 -3.68 -9.66
C CYS A 104 -2.26 -5.13 -10.06
N GLN A 105 -3.46 -5.68 -9.84
CA GLN A 105 -3.80 -7.05 -10.26
C GLN A 105 -3.57 -7.26 -11.77
N ARG A 106 -4.09 -6.36 -12.60
CA ARG A 106 -3.89 -6.44 -14.06
C ARG A 106 -2.43 -6.35 -14.47
N ASN A 107 -1.62 -5.57 -13.77
CA ASN A 107 -0.18 -5.51 -14.04
C ASN A 107 0.55 -6.77 -13.59
N ILE A 108 0.10 -7.45 -12.53
CA ILE A 108 0.62 -8.77 -12.15
C ILE A 108 0.32 -9.78 -13.28
N GLU A 109 -0.91 -9.83 -13.78
CA GLU A 109 -1.30 -10.71 -14.88
C GLU A 109 -0.44 -10.48 -16.13
N LYS A 110 -0.22 -9.21 -16.50
CA LYS A 110 0.69 -8.84 -17.58
C LYS A 110 2.13 -9.28 -17.34
N ALA A 111 2.65 -9.07 -16.13
CA ALA A 111 4.00 -9.50 -15.78
C ALA A 111 4.16 -11.02 -15.89
N LEU A 112 3.16 -11.80 -15.47
CA LEU A 112 3.14 -13.25 -15.62
C LEU A 112 3.14 -13.69 -17.09
N ASN A 113 2.47 -12.91 -17.96
CA ASN A 113 2.41 -13.17 -19.40
C ASN A 113 3.55 -12.54 -20.21
N LEU A 114 4.52 -11.89 -19.55
CA LEU A 114 5.61 -11.14 -20.20
C LEU A 114 5.12 -10.02 -21.14
N GLU A 115 3.97 -9.42 -20.82
CA GLU A 115 3.38 -8.31 -21.56
C GLU A 115 3.89 -6.95 -21.06
N ASN A 116 3.85 -5.95 -21.94
CA ASN A 116 4.19 -4.57 -21.57
C ASN A 116 3.18 -3.98 -20.58
N MET A 117 3.69 -3.50 -19.45
CA MET A 117 2.93 -2.73 -18.45
C MET A 117 2.98 -1.23 -18.80
N HIS A 118 1.86 -0.53 -18.63
CA HIS A 118 1.75 0.91 -18.93
C HIS A 118 1.33 1.68 -17.69
N TYR A 119 1.92 2.86 -17.49
CA TYR A 119 1.66 3.74 -16.36
C TYR A 119 1.06 5.07 -16.79
N GLY A 120 -0.13 5.40 -16.27
CA GLY A 120 -0.83 6.63 -16.62
C GLY A 120 -1.31 6.65 -18.07
N LYS A 121 -2.48 7.25 -18.28
CA LYS A 121 -2.82 7.89 -19.55
C LYS A 121 -2.71 9.40 -19.35
#